data_AF-A0A7C1M966-F1
#
_entry.id   AF-A0A7C1M966-F1
#
_cell.length_a   1.000
_cell.length_b   1.000
_cell.length_c   1.000
_cell.angle_alpha   90.00
_cell.angle_beta   90.00
_cell.angle_gamma   90.00
#
_symmetry.space_group_name_H-M   'P 1'
#
loop_
_entity.id
_entity.type
_entity.pdbx_description
1 polymer ?
#
loop_
_entity_poly.entity_id
_entity_poly.type
_entity_poly.pdbx_seq_one_letter_code
_entity_poly.pdbx_strand_id
1 'polypeptide(L)' 'MKSTILQKRLEVVKKRKGLLALEEARLVRMARQKKASAYKLAKVKKEKVATAIEEAKLIRVLKQKGYSAV' A
#
# COMPACT_ATOMS: atom_id res chain seq x y z
N MET A 1 -7.60 -23.69 6.50
CA MET A 1 -8.50 -22.63 7.00
C MET A 1 -9.03 -21.84 5.81
N LYS A 2 -10.36 -21.67 5.66
CA LYS A 2 -10.92 -20.82 4.59
C LYS A 2 -10.55 -19.36 4.86
N SER A 3 -9.77 -18.75 3.95
CA SER A 3 -9.40 -17.33 4.02
C SER A 3 -10.65 -16.47 3.91
N THR A 4 -10.89 -15.62 4.92
CA THR A 4 -12.03 -14.69 4.91
C THR A 4 -11.82 -13.60 3.87
N ILE A 5 -12.89 -13.02 3.35
CA ILE A 5 -12.84 -11.93 2.36
C ILE A 5 -11.93 -10.77 2.84
N LEU A 6 -11.93 -10.51 4.15
CA LEU A 6 -11.08 -9.49 4.78
C LEU A 6 -9.58 -9.83 4.72
N GLN A 7 -9.20 -11.10 4.88
CA GLN A 7 -7.81 -11.55 4.74
C GLN A 7 -7.34 -11.46 3.29
N LYS A 8 -8.18 -11.87 2.33
CA LYS A 8 -7.88 -11.68 0.90
C LYS A 8 -7.71 -10.20 0.54
N ARG A 9 -8.56 -9.33 1.11
CA ARG A 9 -8.45 -7.89 0.91
C ARG A 9 -7.14 -7.34 1.48
N LEU A 10 -6.75 -7.80 2.68
CA LEU A 10 -5.47 -7.42 3.30
C LEU A 10 -4.27 -7.81 2.42
N GLU A 11 -4.26 -9.01 1.84
CA GLU A 11 -3.21 -9.44 0.91
C GLU A 11 -3.12 -8.54 -0.33
N VAL A 12 -4.25 -8.18 -0.92
CA VAL A 12 -4.29 -7.26 -2.07
C VAL A 12 -3.75 -5.88 -1.69
N VAL A 13 -4.11 -5.37 -0.50
CA VAL A 13 -3.61 -4.08 -0.01
C VAL A 13 -2.09 -4.13 0.22
N LYS A 14 -1.57 -5.22 0.82
CA LYS A 14 -0.12 -5.44 1.00
C LYS A 14 0.62 -5.48 -0.34
N LYS A 15 0.09 -6.21 -1.33
CA LYS A 15 0.65 -6.25 -2.70
C LYS A 15 0.66 -4.86 -3.35
N ARG A 16 -0.46 -4.13 -3.26
CA ARG A 16 -0.58 -2.77 -3.82
C ARG A 16 0.42 -1.81 -3.18
N LYS A 17 0.59 -1.87 -1.86
CA LYS A 17 1.58 -1.06 -1.13
C LYS A 17 3.01 -1.34 -1.59
N GLY A 18 3.35 -2.61 -1.83
CA GLY A 18 4.64 -3.01 -2.41
C GLY A 18 4.87 -2.43 -3.81
N LEU A 19 3.88 -2.50 -4.70
CA LEU A 19 3.96 -1.92 -6.04
C LEU A 19 4.14 -0.39 -6.00
N LEU A 20 3.43 0.30 -5.10
CA LEU A 20 3.57 1.75 -4.92
C LEU A 20 4.98 2.12 -4.43
N ALA A 21 5.61 1.30 -3.57
CA ALA A 21 6.99 1.53 -3.13
C ALA A 21 7.99 1.39 -4.29
N LEU A 22 7.80 0.40 -5.18
CA LEU A 22 8.64 0.23 -6.36
C LEU A 22 8.49 1.41 -7.35
N GLU A 23 7.26 1.86 -7.59
CA GLU A 23 7.01 3.01 -8.45
C GLU A 23 7.57 4.30 -7.85
N GLU A 24 7.46 4.51 -6.54
CA GLU A 24 8.09 5.64 -5.85
C GLU A 24 9.61 5.61 -6.06
N ALA A 25 10.26 4.46 -5.85
CA ALA A 25 11.69 4.32 -6.06
C ALA A 25 12.10 4.62 -7.51
N ARG A 26 11.30 4.17 -8.49
CA ARG A 26 11.50 4.49 -9.91
C ARG A 26 11.40 5.98 -10.18
N LEU A 27 10.35 6.64 -9.66
CA LEU A 27 10.12 8.07 -9.83
C LEU A 27 11.19 8.91 -9.14
N VAL A 28 11.69 8.51 -7.97
CA VAL A 28 12.82 9.16 -7.30
C VAL A 28 14.08 9.09 -8.18
N ARG A 29 14.38 7.94 -8.79
CA ARG A 29 15.50 7.81 -9.74
C ARG A 29 15.32 8.73 -10.96
N MET A 30 14.11 8.78 -11.52
CA MET A 30 13.81 9.67 -12.66
C MET A 30 13.93 11.15 -12.30
N ALA A 31 13.47 11.54 -11.11
CA ALA A 31 13.58 12.92 -10.62
C ALA A 31 15.05 13.35 -10.46
N ARG A 32 15.91 12.45 -9.96
CA ARG A 32 17.37 12.68 -9.89
C ARG A 32 18.00 12.85 -11.27
N GLN A 33 17.48 12.17 -12.30
CA GLN A 33 17.88 12.33 -13.70
C GLN A 33 17.28 13.59 -14.37
N LYS A 34 16.81 14.58 -13.59
CA LYS A 34 16.18 15.83 -14.05
C LYS A 34 14.96 15.62 -14.97
N LYS A 35 14.31 14.44 -14.94
CA LYS A 35 13.06 14.20 -15.67
C LYS A 35 11.88 14.73 -14.87
N ALA A 36 10.95 15.42 -15.54
CA ALA A 36 9.72 15.95 -14.94
C ALA A 36 8.84 14.82 -14.39
N SER A 37 9.05 14.48 -13.12
CA SER A 37 8.40 13.35 -12.44
C SER A 37 7.89 13.70 -11.04
N ALA A 38 8.10 14.96 -10.59
CA ALA A 38 7.70 15.44 -9.27
C ALA A 38 6.17 15.33 -9.03
N TYR A 39 5.37 15.65 -10.04
CA TYR A 39 3.90 15.53 -9.95
C TYR A 39 3.45 14.07 -9.75
N LYS A 40 4.02 13.14 -10.52
CA LYS A 40 3.74 11.71 -10.39
C LYS A 40 4.21 11.17 -9.03
N LEU A 41 5.38 11.62 -8.56
CA LEU A 41 5.92 11.24 -7.25
C LEU A 41 5.00 11.69 -6.11
N ALA A 42 4.48 12.91 -6.16
CA ALA A 42 3.54 13.41 -5.16
C ALA A 42 2.23 12.60 -5.13
N LYS A 43 1.72 12.19 -6.31
CA LYS A 43 0.54 11.33 -6.40
C LYS A 43 0.79 9.95 -5.77
N VAL A 44 1.91 9.30 -6.11
CA VAL A 44 2.28 7.99 -5.55
C VAL A 44 2.46 8.04 -4.03
N LYS A 45 3.07 9.12 -3.50
CA LYS A 45 3.18 9.32 -2.05
C LYS A 45 1.82 9.41 -1.36
N LYS A 46 0.87 10.17 -1.93
CA LYS A 46 -0.51 10.26 -1.40
C LYS A 46 -1.21 8.90 -1.40
N GLU A 47 -1.10 8.15 -2.50
CA GLU A 47 -1.69 6.80 -2.60
C GLU A 47 -1.06 5.81 -1.61
N LYS A 48 0.24 5.90 -1.35
CA LYS A 48 0.93 5.06 -0.35
C LYS A 48 0.43 5.30 1.07
N VAL A 49 0.17 6.56 1.43
CA VAL A 49 -0.44 6.91 2.73
C VAL A 49 -1.86 6.36 2.83
N ALA A 50 -2.68 6.55 1.78
CA ALA A 50 -4.05 6.04 1.76
C ALA A 50 -4.11 4.51 1.91
N THR A 51 -3.23 3.79 1.21
CA THR A 51 -3.14 2.32 1.31
C THR A 51 -2.63 1.85 2.69
N ALA A 52 -1.74 2.59 3.34
CA ALA A 52 -1.33 2.29 4.71
C ALA A 52 -2.47 2.47 5.73
N ILE A 53 -3.32 3.48 5.53
CA ILE A 53 -4.52 3.68 6.36
C ILE A 53 -5.54 2.55 6.13
N GLU A 54 -5.76 2.14 4.88
CA GLU A 54 -6.63 0.99 4.55
C GLU A 54 -6.12 -0.30 5.21
N GLU A 55 -4.81 -0.56 5.13
CA GLU A 55 -4.17 -1.71 5.78
C GLU A 55 -4.39 -1.68 7.31
N ALA A 56 -4.15 -0.55 7.96
CA ALA A 56 -4.31 -0.40 9.41
C ALA A 56 -5.77 -0.64 9.85
N LYS A 57 -6.75 -0.15 9.07
CA LYS A 57 -8.18 -0.40 9.33
C LYS A 57 -8.52 -1.88 9.20
N LEU A 58 -8.03 -2.57 8.17
CA LEU A 58 -8.25 -4.00 7.98
C LEU A 58 -7.65 -4.83 9.10
N ILE A 59 -6.43 -4.52 9.51
CA ILE A 59 -5.76 -5.17 10.65
C ILE A 59 -6.58 -4.97 11.94
N ARG A 60 -7.06 -3.75 12.20
CA ARG A 60 -7.89 -3.46 13.38
C ARG A 60 -9.16 -4.31 13.39
N VAL A 61 -9.88 -4.37 12.27
CA VAL A 61 -11.12 -5.15 12.16
C VAL A 61 -10.85 -6.65 12.32
N LEU A 62 -9.78 -7.17 11.72
CA LEU A 62 -9.40 -8.58 11.85
C LEU A 62 -9.09 -8.93 13.32
N LYS A 63 -8.32 -8.08 14.01
CA LYS A 63 -8.02 -8.25 15.45
C LYS A 63 -9.29 -8.23 16.31
N GLN A 64 -10.20 -7.27 16.07
CA GLN A 64 -11.46 -7.17 16.81
C GLN A 64 -12.35 -8.41 16.64
N LYS A 65 -12.30 -9.06 15.47
CA LYS A 65 -13.05 -10.28 15.18
C LYS A 65 -12.35 -11.56 15.65
N GLY A 66 -11.19 -11.47 16.30
CA GLY A 66 -10.43 -12.62 16.79
C GLY A 66 -9.70 -13.40 15.69
N TYR A 67 -9.55 -12.84 14.49
CA TYR A 67 -8.77 -13.46 13.41
C TYR A 67 -7.29 -13.06 13.51
N SER A 68 -6.38 -13.98 13.14
CA SER A 68 -4.98 -13.62 12.94
C SER A 68 -4.88 -12.59 11.81
N ALA A 69 -4.26 -11.46 12.13
CA ALA A 69 -3.89 -10.40 11.19
C ALA A 69 -2.41 -10.52 10.75
N VAL A 70 -1.72 -11.55 11.24
CA VAL A 70 -0.31 -11.89 10.97
C VAL A 70 -0.29 -13.12 10.06
#